data_AF-A0A1B6K7X8-F1
#
_entry.id   AF-A0A1B6K7X8-F1
#
_cell.length_a   1.000
_cell.length_b   1.000
_cell.length_c   1.000
_cell.angle_alpha   90.00
_cell.angle_beta   90.00
_cell.angle_gamma   90.00
#
_symmetry.space_group_name_H-M   'P 1'
#
loop_
_entity.id
_entity.type
_entity.pdbx_description
1 polymer ?
#
loop_
_entity_poly.entity_id
_entity_poly.type
_entity_poly.pdbx_seq_one_letter_code
_entity_poly.pdbx_strand_id
1 'polypeptide(L)'
;DILAHPKIVGFMGHGGLLSTSEAVYCGIPMVLIPMFGDQPNNVAYLAASGAAVKLAYNDITKETVLKALRAVLYDSRYKESAKRLSERFRDRPMSPLDTAIYWTEYVLRHKGARHLRSAAVDMPWYQLWLLDVALVLLAGLASVLFLVFWLARRVANFISHRLYPHQPRQKQKRE
;
A
#
# COMPACT_ATOMS: atom_id res chain seq x y z
N ASP A 1 31.27 0.65 -2.46
CA ASP A 1 30.00 1.37 -2.60
C ASP A 1 30.24 2.71 -3.28
N ILE A 2 29.42 3.10 -4.27
CA ILE A 2 29.65 4.30 -5.11
C ILE A 2 29.27 5.56 -4.35
N LEU A 3 28.10 5.58 -3.69
CA LEU A 3 27.64 6.75 -2.95
C LEU A 3 28.56 7.09 -1.75
N ALA A 4 29.32 6.12 -1.24
CA ALA A 4 30.30 6.39 -0.19
C ALA A 4 31.57 7.12 -0.68
N HIS A 5 31.76 7.30 -1.99
CA HIS A 5 32.97 7.93 -2.51
C HIS A 5 32.96 9.46 -2.28
N PRO A 6 34.06 10.07 -1.77
CA PRO A 6 34.07 11.47 -1.33
C PRO A 6 33.83 12.51 -2.42
N LYS A 7 33.94 12.12 -3.70
CA LYS A 7 33.63 12.99 -4.85
C LYS A 7 32.16 12.98 -5.26
N ILE A 8 31.33 12.12 -4.68
CA ILE A 8 29.89 12.15 -4.94
C ILE A 8 29.27 13.29 -4.12
N VAL A 9 28.61 14.21 -4.83
CA VAL A 9 28.06 15.44 -4.25
C VAL A 9 26.54 15.51 -4.32
N GLY A 10 25.92 14.60 -5.05
CA GLY A 10 24.47 14.52 -5.21
C GLY A 10 24.08 13.19 -5.85
N PHE A 11 22.84 12.76 -5.59
CA PHE A 11 22.24 11.56 -6.18
C PHE A 11 20.94 11.93 -6.89
N MET A 12 20.72 11.42 -8.11
CA MET A 12 19.45 11.57 -8.82
C MET A 12 18.83 10.18 -9.02
N GLY A 13 17.55 10.03 -8.69
CA GLY A 13 16.87 8.75 -8.82
C GLY A 13 15.35 8.88 -8.68
N HIS A 14 14.67 7.74 -8.61
CA HIS A 14 13.20 7.72 -8.57
C HIS A 14 12.62 7.76 -7.15
N GLY A 15 13.44 7.71 -6.09
CA GLY A 15 12.95 7.72 -4.70
C GLY A 15 12.57 6.35 -4.12
N GLY A 16 13.11 5.26 -4.66
CA GLY A 16 12.95 3.93 -4.07
C GLY A 16 13.57 3.83 -2.69
N LEU A 17 12.99 3.00 -1.83
CA LEU A 17 13.42 2.89 -0.42
C LEU A 17 14.90 2.53 -0.27
N LEU A 18 15.42 1.58 -1.05
CA LEU A 18 16.80 1.11 -0.91
C LEU A 18 17.83 2.17 -1.33
N SER A 19 17.67 2.74 -2.52
CA SER A 19 18.61 3.74 -3.05
C SER A 19 18.58 5.05 -2.26
N THR A 20 17.41 5.46 -1.78
CA THR A 20 17.31 6.62 -0.90
C THR A 20 17.90 6.34 0.48
N SER A 21 17.74 5.13 1.03
CA SER A 21 18.38 4.76 2.30
C SER A 21 19.91 4.78 2.21
N GLU A 22 20.48 4.33 1.09
CA GLU A 22 21.92 4.40 0.83
C GLU A 22 22.41 5.86 0.76
N ALA A 23 21.71 6.71 -0.01
CA ALA A 23 22.02 8.14 -0.09
C ALA A 23 21.89 8.86 1.27
N VAL A 24 20.87 8.51 2.07
CA VAL A 24 20.70 9.00 3.44
C VAL A 24 21.84 8.53 4.34
N TYR A 25 22.22 7.25 4.27
CA TYR A 25 23.35 6.72 5.04
C TYR A 25 24.66 7.45 4.72
N CYS A 26 24.88 7.81 3.45
CA CYS A 26 26.04 8.58 2.99
C CYS A 26 25.93 10.09 3.20
N GLY A 27 24.76 10.62 3.59
CA GLY A 27 24.53 12.05 3.79
C GLY A 27 24.58 12.86 2.49
N ILE A 28 24.12 12.25 1.39
CA ILE A 28 24.11 12.85 0.06
C ILE A 28 22.74 13.46 -0.24
N PRO A 29 22.68 14.74 -0.66
CA PRO A 29 21.43 15.36 -1.07
C PRO A 29 20.95 14.84 -2.44
N MET A 30 19.65 14.89 -2.67
CA MET A 30 19.03 14.14 -3.76
C MET A 30 18.13 14.96 -4.69
N VAL A 31 18.04 14.57 -5.96
CA VAL A 31 16.94 14.97 -6.86
C VAL A 31 16.10 13.72 -7.15
N LEU A 32 14.81 13.74 -6.81
CA LEU A 32 13.98 12.55 -6.82
C LEU A 32 12.74 12.71 -7.72
N ILE A 33 12.53 11.72 -8.58
CA ILE A 33 11.47 11.66 -9.59
C ILE A 33 10.57 10.45 -9.33
N PRO A 34 9.54 10.55 -8.46
CA PRO A 34 8.70 9.42 -8.12
C PRO A 34 7.82 9.02 -9.30
N MET A 35 7.74 7.70 -9.57
CA MET A 35 6.96 7.11 -10.67
C MET A 35 5.80 6.26 -10.17
N PHE A 36 6.04 5.32 -9.24
CA PHE A 36 5.00 4.41 -8.74
C PHE A 36 5.37 3.77 -7.38
N GLY A 37 4.45 3.00 -6.81
CA GLY A 37 4.69 2.21 -5.60
C GLY A 37 4.87 3.07 -4.35
N ASP A 38 5.92 2.79 -3.59
CA ASP A 38 6.29 3.48 -2.35
C ASP A 38 6.97 4.85 -2.59
N GLN A 39 7.45 5.08 -3.81
CA GLN A 39 8.31 6.22 -4.16
C GLN A 39 7.69 7.58 -3.82
N PRO A 40 6.41 7.89 -4.11
CA PRO A 40 5.84 9.20 -3.80
C PRO A 40 5.92 9.55 -2.32
N ASN A 41 5.73 8.57 -1.43
CA ASN A 41 5.78 8.76 0.02
C ASN A 41 7.22 8.98 0.51
N ASN A 42 8.16 8.15 0.04
CA ASN A 42 9.58 8.30 0.36
C ASN A 42 10.10 9.68 -0.07
N VAL A 43 9.75 10.10 -1.29
CA VAL A 43 10.16 11.41 -1.83
C VAL A 43 9.53 12.54 -1.05
N ALA A 44 8.26 12.45 -0.67
CA ALA A 44 7.60 13.46 0.15
C ALA A 44 8.30 13.65 1.50
N TYR A 45 8.67 12.54 2.16
CA TYR A 45 9.43 12.58 3.41
C TYR A 45 10.80 13.27 3.24
N LEU A 46 11.57 12.87 2.22
CA LEU A 46 12.92 13.41 1.98
C LEU A 46 12.92 14.87 1.53
N ALA A 47 11.89 15.28 0.79
CA ALA A 47 11.68 16.69 0.44
C ALA A 47 11.32 17.51 1.68
N ALA A 48 10.41 17.00 2.53
CA ALA A 48 10.04 17.65 3.78
C ALA A 48 11.22 17.75 4.77
N SER A 49 12.15 16.78 4.75
CA SER A 49 13.37 16.82 5.55
C SER A 49 14.44 17.77 5.00
N GLY A 50 14.20 18.40 3.84
CA GLY A 50 15.16 19.29 3.17
C GLY A 50 16.34 18.56 2.53
N ALA A 51 16.34 17.23 2.47
CA ALA A 51 17.44 16.44 1.93
C ALA A 51 17.28 16.16 0.42
N ALA A 52 16.11 16.44 -0.15
CA ALA A 52 15.83 16.18 -1.56
C ALA A 52 15.00 17.29 -2.23
N VAL A 53 15.21 17.46 -3.53
CA VAL A 53 14.30 18.17 -4.43
C VAL A 53 13.40 17.14 -5.10
N LYS A 54 12.08 17.28 -4.93
CA LYS A 54 11.09 16.51 -5.69
C LYS A 54 10.89 17.13 -7.06
N LEU A 55 10.97 16.32 -8.11
CA LEU A 55 10.59 16.68 -9.47
C LEU A 55 9.45 15.75 -9.91
N ALA A 56 8.32 16.31 -10.35
CA ALA A 56 7.22 15.48 -10.85
C ALA A 56 7.61 14.85 -12.19
N TYR A 57 7.24 13.59 -12.40
CA TYR A 57 7.55 12.85 -13.63
C TYR A 57 7.05 13.57 -14.90
N ASN A 58 5.88 14.20 -14.82
CA ASN A 58 5.29 14.94 -15.94
C ASN A 58 5.95 16.31 -16.20
N ASP A 59 6.77 16.82 -15.27
CA ASP A 59 7.40 18.14 -15.34
C ASP A 59 8.88 18.05 -15.73
N ILE A 60 9.33 16.90 -16.26
CA ILE A 60 10.73 16.72 -16.65
C ILE A 60 11.00 17.49 -17.94
N THR A 61 11.73 18.60 -17.81
CA THR A 61 12.31 19.36 -18.91
C THR A 61 13.78 19.65 -18.60
N LYS A 62 14.53 20.13 -19.59
CA LYS A 62 15.92 20.56 -19.39
C LYS A 62 16.02 21.61 -18.27
N GLU A 63 15.08 22.55 -18.24
CA GLU A 63 15.06 23.68 -17.33
C GLU A 63 14.74 23.24 -15.90
N THR A 64 13.74 22.35 -15.72
CA THR A 64 13.34 21.87 -14.40
C THR A 64 14.40 20.98 -13.78
N VAL A 65 15.02 20.10 -14.57
CA VAL A 65 16.14 19.25 -14.14
C VAL A 65 17.37 20.10 -13.77
N LEU A 66 17.74 21.06 -14.62
CA LEU A 66 18.87 21.96 -14.35
C LEU A 66 18.65 22.78 -13.07
N LYS A 67 17.42 23.27 -12.86
CA LYS A 67 17.05 23.99 -11.64
C LYS A 67 17.18 23.10 -10.40
N ALA A 68 16.67 21.87 -10.45
CA ALA A 68 16.74 20.91 -9.35
C ALA A 68 18.19 20.53 -9.01
N LEU A 69 19.01 20.23 -10.02
CA LEU A 69 20.43 19.94 -9.84
C LEU A 69 21.18 21.13 -9.24
N ARG A 70 20.96 22.35 -9.75
CA ARG A 70 21.60 23.55 -9.18
C ARG A 70 21.23 23.77 -7.72
N ALA A 71 19.98 23.52 -7.33
CA ALA A 71 19.57 23.60 -5.94
C ALA A 71 20.35 22.59 -5.09
N VAL A 72 20.39 21.32 -5.47
CA VAL A 72 21.11 20.28 -4.72
C VAL A 72 22.62 20.50 -4.66
N LEU A 73 23.23 21.00 -5.73
CA LEU A 73 24.68 21.15 -5.84
C LEU A 73 25.23 22.44 -5.22
N TYR A 74 24.46 23.54 -5.26
CA TYR A 74 24.97 24.87 -4.89
C TYR A 74 24.28 25.50 -3.66
N ASP A 75 23.10 25.03 -3.27
CA ASP A 75 22.45 25.48 -2.03
C ASP A 75 22.87 24.57 -0.86
N SER A 76 23.69 25.12 0.06
CA SER A 76 24.28 24.36 1.16
C SER A 76 23.23 23.72 2.07
N ARG A 77 22.01 24.28 2.12
CA ARG A 77 20.91 23.79 2.96
C ARG A 77 20.57 22.32 2.67
N TYR A 78 20.64 21.89 1.40
CA TYR A 78 20.37 20.49 1.05
C TYR A 78 21.46 19.56 1.60
N LYS A 79 22.72 19.93 1.43
CA LYS A 79 23.86 19.14 1.94
C LYS A 79 23.89 19.09 3.47
N GLU A 80 23.62 20.21 4.13
CA GLU A 80 23.52 20.28 5.59
C GLU A 80 22.35 19.43 6.11
N SER A 81 21.18 19.51 5.47
CA SER A 81 20.02 18.70 5.84
C SER A 81 20.25 17.21 5.60
N ALA A 82 20.90 16.84 4.49
CA ALA A 82 21.26 15.45 4.20
C ALA A 82 22.25 14.89 5.24
N LYS A 83 23.26 15.68 5.66
CA LYS A 83 24.17 15.30 6.75
C LYS A 83 23.45 15.12 8.08
N ARG A 84 22.61 16.07 8.49
CA ARG A 84 21.80 15.96 9.73
C ARG A 84 20.86 14.76 9.69
N LEU A 85 20.30 14.44 8.52
CA LEU A 85 19.47 13.26 8.34
C LEU A 85 20.30 11.98 8.45
N SER A 86 21.50 11.95 7.86
CA SER A 86 22.44 10.83 7.97
C SER A 86 22.86 10.56 9.42
N GLU A 87 23.21 11.61 10.16
CA GLU A 87 23.57 11.51 11.59
C GLU A 87 22.45 10.83 12.38
N ARG A 88 21.20 11.31 12.23
CA ARG A 88 20.03 10.70 12.87
C ARG A 88 19.74 9.28 12.39
N PHE A 89 19.96 8.99 11.11
CA PHE A 89 19.74 7.64 10.56
C PHE A 89 20.77 6.62 11.09
N ARG A 90 21.99 7.07 11.34
CA ARG A 90 23.09 6.25 11.85
C ARG A 90 23.09 6.13 13.37
N ASP A 91 22.42 7.06 14.06
CA ASP A 91 22.21 7.02 15.51
C ASP A 91 21.15 5.96 15.88
N ARG A 92 21.62 4.75 16.15
CA ARG A 92 20.81 3.60 16.52
C ARG A 92 21.52 2.80 17.61
N PRO A 93 20.76 2.11 18.50
CA PRO A 93 21.34 1.43 19.66
C PRO A 93 22.25 0.25 19.32
N MET A 94 22.10 -0.35 18.14
CA MET A 94 22.95 -1.44 17.66
C MET A 94 23.40 -1.18 16.22
N SER A 95 24.60 -1.64 15.87
CA SER A 95 25.08 -1.58 14.49
C SER A 95 24.17 -2.45 13.58
N PRO A 96 24.12 -2.21 12.26
CA PRO A 96 23.30 -3.01 11.37
C PRO A 96 23.74 -4.48 11.33
N LEU A 97 25.06 -4.72 11.47
CA LEU A 97 25.60 -6.08 11.53
C LEU A 97 25.18 -6.78 12.82
N ASP A 98 25.33 -6.12 13.97
CA ASP A 98 24.92 -6.71 15.26
C ASP A 98 23.41 -6.95 15.32
N THR A 99 22.62 -6.04 14.73
CA THR A 99 21.17 -6.22 14.59
C THR A 99 20.85 -7.47 13.77
N ALA A 100 21.54 -7.68 12.65
CA ALA A 100 21.35 -8.87 11.82
C ALA A 100 21.73 -10.15 12.58
N ILE A 101 22.89 -10.17 13.24
CA ILE A 101 23.34 -11.29 14.08
C ILE A 101 22.30 -11.61 15.15
N TYR A 102 21.84 -10.59 15.89
CA TYR A 102 20.86 -10.75 16.95
C TYR A 102 19.57 -11.42 16.45
N TRP A 103 19.01 -10.95 15.32
CA TRP A 103 17.77 -11.51 14.78
C TRP A 103 17.98 -12.92 14.19
N THR A 104 19.12 -13.19 13.56
CA THR A 104 19.47 -14.54 13.12
C THR A 104 19.53 -15.51 14.30
N GLU A 105 20.23 -15.14 15.38
CA GLU A 105 20.29 -15.96 16.58
C GLU A 105 18.92 -16.08 17.26
N TYR A 106 18.11 -15.03 17.27
CA TYR A 106 16.76 -15.06 17.83
C TYR A 106 15.90 -16.13 17.14
N VAL A 107 15.94 -16.20 15.82
CA VAL A 107 15.24 -17.23 15.04
C VAL A 107 15.75 -18.63 15.39
N LEU A 108 17.08 -18.80 15.54
CA LEU A 108 17.67 -20.08 15.95
C LEU A 108 17.23 -20.49 17.36
N ARG A 109 17.31 -19.59 18.35
CA ARG A 109 16.89 -19.84 19.75
C ARG A 109 15.43 -20.27 19.85
N HIS A 110 14.57 -19.73 18.99
CA HIS A 110 13.13 -20.03 18.97
C HIS A 110 12.73 -21.04 17.88
N LYS A 111 13.67 -21.85 17.40
CA LYS A 111 13.42 -22.96 16.45
C LYS A 111 12.58 -22.52 15.23
N GLY A 112 12.94 -21.36 14.65
CA GLY A 112 12.28 -20.78 13.48
C GLY A 112 11.31 -19.63 13.79
N ALA A 113 11.09 -19.27 15.06
CA ALA A 113 10.30 -18.11 15.49
C ALA A 113 8.93 -17.99 14.76
N ARG A 114 8.14 -19.08 14.74
CA ARG A 114 6.87 -19.16 13.99
C ARG A 114 5.88 -18.05 14.37
N HIS A 115 5.96 -17.52 15.59
CA HIS A 115 5.13 -16.41 16.07
C HIS A 115 5.44 -15.05 15.43
N LEU A 116 6.63 -14.87 14.83
CA LEU A 116 6.98 -13.66 14.08
C LEU A 116 6.65 -13.77 12.58
N ARG A 117 6.32 -14.98 12.11
CA ARG A 117 6.00 -15.23 10.71
C ARG A 117 4.55 -14.84 10.44
N SER A 118 4.32 -14.09 9.36
CA SER A 118 2.96 -13.73 8.96
C SER A 118 2.14 -14.99 8.64
N ALA A 119 0.91 -15.05 9.17
CA ALA A 119 -0.03 -16.13 8.87
C ALA A 119 -0.35 -16.23 7.37
N ALA A 120 -0.19 -15.13 6.62
CA ALA A 120 -0.41 -15.08 5.18
C ALA A 120 0.52 -16.03 4.40
N VAL A 121 1.69 -16.40 4.93
CA VAL A 121 2.66 -17.25 4.22
C VAL A 121 2.18 -18.69 4.11
N ASP A 122 1.47 -19.18 5.13
CA ASP A 122 0.93 -20.56 5.15
C ASP A 122 -0.51 -20.61 4.58
N MET A 123 -1.02 -19.50 4.04
CA MET A 123 -2.40 -19.35 3.62
C MET A 123 -2.61 -19.81 2.16
N PRO A 124 -3.68 -20.56 1.85
CA PRO A 124 -4.05 -20.84 0.47
C PRO A 124 -4.33 -19.55 -0.30
N TRP A 125 -4.03 -19.55 -1.61
CA TRP A 125 -4.17 -18.36 -2.45
C TRP A 125 -5.58 -17.74 -2.41
N TYR A 126 -6.64 -18.55 -2.32
CA TYR A 126 -8.02 -18.03 -2.29
C TYR A 126 -8.35 -17.27 -1.00
N GLN A 127 -7.76 -17.64 0.14
CA GLN A 127 -7.89 -16.91 1.40
C GLN A 127 -7.02 -15.64 1.38
N LEU A 128 -5.82 -15.73 0.79
CA LEU A 128 -4.94 -14.56 0.61
C LEU A 128 -5.63 -13.44 -0.19
N TRP A 129 -6.42 -13.81 -1.20
CA TRP A 129 -7.23 -12.90 -2.01
C TRP A 129 -8.66 -12.66 -1.46
N LEU A 130 -8.98 -13.14 -0.26
CA LEU A 130 -10.27 -12.96 0.43
C LEU A 130 -11.50 -13.46 -0.35
N LEU A 131 -11.33 -14.46 -1.23
CA LEU A 131 -12.43 -14.98 -2.06
C LEU A 131 -13.48 -15.73 -1.25
N ASP A 132 -13.07 -16.41 -0.20
CA ASP A 132 -13.95 -17.07 0.76
C ASP A 132 -14.84 -16.06 1.51
N VAL A 133 -14.26 -14.93 1.95
CA VAL A 133 -15.01 -13.83 2.57
C VAL A 133 -15.98 -13.20 1.58
N ALA A 134 -15.54 -12.93 0.34
CA ALA A 134 -16.40 -12.38 -0.70
C ALA A 134 -17.59 -13.31 -1.00
N LEU A 135 -17.36 -14.62 -1.06
CA LEU A 135 -18.41 -15.62 -1.27
C LEU A 135 -19.47 -15.58 -0.16
N VAL A 136 -19.05 -15.54 1.11
CA VAL A 136 -19.97 -15.46 2.27
C VAL A 136 -20.79 -14.17 2.24
N LEU A 137 -20.16 -13.03 1.93
CA LEU A 137 -20.86 -11.74 1.84
C LEU A 137 -21.88 -11.71 0.69
N LEU A 138 -21.51 -12.20 -0.49
CA LEU A 138 -22.39 -12.27 -1.65
C LEU A 138 -23.55 -13.25 -1.43
N ALA A 139 -23.28 -14.42 -0.85
CA ALA A 139 -24.31 -15.40 -0.51
C ALA A 139 -25.29 -14.84 0.54
N GLY A 140 -24.78 -14.12 1.56
CA GLY A 140 -25.61 -13.46 2.57
C GLY A 140 -26.52 -12.39 1.95
N LEU A 141 -25.96 -11.52 1.10
CA LEU A 141 -26.74 -10.50 0.38
C LEU A 141 -27.81 -11.13 -0.51
N ALA A 142 -27.45 -12.15 -1.31
CA ALA A 142 -28.40 -12.86 -2.16
C ALA A 142 -29.53 -13.51 -1.34
N SER A 143 -29.21 -14.08 -0.18
CA SER A 143 -30.18 -14.68 0.73
C SER A 143 -31.18 -13.65 1.28
N VAL A 144 -30.71 -12.47 1.68
CA VAL A 144 -31.57 -11.36 2.12
C VAL A 144 -32.47 -10.88 0.98
N LEU A 145 -31.92 -10.64 -0.20
CA LEU A 145 -32.70 -10.21 -1.38
C LEU A 145 -33.75 -11.25 -1.77
N PHE A 146 -33.39 -12.54 -1.73
CA PHE A 146 -34.31 -13.64 -1.99
C PHE A 146 -35.45 -13.67 -0.97
N LEU A 147 -35.16 -13.52 0.32
CA LEU A 147 -36.17 -13.48 1.38
C LEU A 147 -37.13 -12.29 1.21
N VAL A 148 -36.61 -11.10 0.92
CA VAL A 148 -37.43 -9.90 0.66
C VAL A 148 -38.33 -10.13 -0.55
N PHE A 149 -37.79 -10.63 -1.65
CA PHE A 149 -38.56 -10.94 -2.85
C PHE A 149 -39.64 -12.00 -2.61
N TRP A 150 -39.30 -13.06 -1.86
CA TRP A 150 -40.22 -14.14 -1.51
C TRP A 150 -41.37 -13.63 -0.62
N LEU A 151 -41.06 -12.82 0.40
CA LEU A 151 -42.06 -12.19 1.27
C LEU A 151 -42.96 -11.24 0.48
N ALA A 152 -42.39 -10.39 -0.39
CA ALA A 152 -43.15 -9.49 -1.24
C ALA A 152 -44.12 -10.25 -2.16
N ARG A 153 -43.67 -11.36 -2.78
CA ARG A 153 -44.54 -12.24 -3.57
C ARG A 153 -45.65 -12.89 -2.75
N ARG A 154 -45.35 -13.34 -1.53
CA ARG A 154 -46.36 -13.92 -0.62
C ARG A 154 -47.43 -12.91 -0.25
N VAL A 155 -47.04 -11.68 0.07
CA VAL A 155 -47.98 -10.58 0.36
C VAL A 155 -48.82 -10.25 -0.88
N ALA A 156 -48.19 -10.13 -2.06
CA ALA A 156 -48.91 -9.85 -3.31
C ALA A 156 -49.93 -10.95 -3.64
N ASN A 157 -49.57 -12.23 -3.51
CA ASN A 157 -50.48 -13.36 -3.73
C ASN A 157 -51.62 -13.42 -2.70
N PHE A 158 -51.35 -13.07 -1.44
CA PHE A 158 -52.37 -13.00 -0.41
C PHE A 158 -53.38 -11.87 -0.69
N ILE A 159 -52.89 -10.70 -1.09
CA ILE A 159 -53.72 -9.57 -1.49
C ILE A 159 -54.55 -9.91 -2.74
N SER A 160 -53.96 -10.52 -3.76
CA SER A 160 -54.68 -10.89 -4.98
C SER A 160 -55.78 -11.92 -4.72
N HIS A 161 -55.53 -12.94 -3.88
CA HIS A 161 -56.55 -13.91 -3.48
C HIS A 161 -57.68 -13.29 -2.65
N ARG A 162 -57.39 -12.21 -1.91
CA ARG A 162 -58.39 -11.48 -1.12
C ARG A 162 -59.20 -10.49 -1.96
N LEU A 163 -58.60 -9.90 -3.00
CA LEU A 163 -59.24 -8.94 -3.92
C LEU A 163 -60.01 -9.64 -5.06
N TYR A 164 -59.58 -10.81 -5.52
CA TYR A 164 -60.26 -11.61 -6.54
C TYR A 164 -60.59 -13.02 -6.02
N PRO A 165 -61.59 -13.19 -5.14
CA PRO A 165 -62.04 -14.52 -4.75
C PRO A 165 -62.61 -15.25 -5.97
N HIS A 166 -62.10 -16.46 -6.23
CA HIS A 166 -62.53 -17.33 -7.32
C HIS A 166 -64.07 -17.45 -7.35
N GLN A 167 -64.73 -16.95 -8.40
CA GLN A 167 -66.13 -17.28 -8.66
C GLN A 167 -66.24 -18.79 -8.97
N PRO A 168 -67.13 -19.54 -8.30
CA PRO A 168 -67.32 -20.95 -8.59
C PRO A 168 -67.87 -21.13 -10.02
N ARG A 169 -67.26 -22.04 -10.80
CA ARG A 169 -67.76 -22.45 -12.12
C ARG A 169 -69.22 -22.88 -12.00
N GLN A 170 -70.13 -22.13 -12.63
CA GLN A 170 -71.51 -22.58 -12.82
C GLN A 170 -71.50 -23.89 -13.60
N LYS A 171 -72.00 -24.97 -12.98
CA LYS A 171 -72.30 -26.22 -13.69
C LYS A 171 -73.38 -25.92 -14.72
N GLN A 172 -73.02 -26.01 -16.00
CA GLN A 172 -73.95 -25.97 -17.12
C GLN A 172 -74.95 -27.13 -16.94
N LYS A 173 -76.20 -26.81 -16.59
CA LYS A 173 -77.31 -27.77 -16.68
C LYS A 173 -77.52 -28.05 -18.17
N ARG A 174 -77.30 -29.30 -18.58
CA ARG A 174 -77.78 -29.82 -19.85
C ARG A 174 -79.29 -30.05 -19.71
N GLU A 175 -80.07 -29.33 -20.50
CA GLU A 175 -81.39 -29.78 -20.97
C GLU A 175 -81.21 -30.32 -22.39
#